data_AF-A0A7V9ECH5-F1
#
_entry.id   AF-A0A7V9ECH5-F1
#
_cell.length_a   1.000
_cell.length_b   1.000
_cell.length_c   1.000
_cell.angle_alpha   90.00
_cell.angle_beta   90.00
_cell.angle_gamma   90.00
#
_symmetry.space_group_name_H-M   'P 1'
#
loop_
_entity.id
_entity.type
_entity.pdbx_description
1 polymer ?
#
loop_
_entity_poly.entity_id
_entity_poly.type
_entity_poly.pdbx_seq_one_letter_code
_entity_poly.pdbx_strand_id
1 'polypeptide(L)'
;MRSRPQAPPRVRVTSARARRWTLSPLNADELFEALGVLPGARSVKASNGLGSSRVLAGVEVARAEVVDERALRKAWRERAKGGPVPLLVVVDDPERDGAVRTLGPLGADDPVRVVEADDLLRVLEELPSLSKLRAVRELAEELDRLDRTGIAGLSVKGLGTEHLYGTRLPGSPRWSELQGLVPDARGSWREVLESFGYEVERLKRRGYLARHEGRPVAVVWPLNDPAAFARLDHEGRPPEGLLVNDCIHEGASYGLLASGARLRRFRAQPQQGSAVSSYLELDAASLAADHRPLLGLLSPAYLAGDGFEGLMREAAAFGAELRERLDRSIREDVLPPLGLELGRWAEGEGRDLSDDETRGERR
;
A
#
# COMPACT_ATOMS: atom_id res chain seq x y z
N MET A 1 38.87 -71.29 6.75
CA MET A 1 37.41 -71.53 6.60
C MET A 1 36.68 -70.68 7.63
N ARG A 2 35.78 -69.74 7.37
CA ARG A 2 35.04 -69.32 6.18
C ARG A 2 34.93 -67.79 6.20
N SER A 3 35.27 -67.15 5.08
CA SER A 3 35.05 -65.73 4.82
C SER A 3 33.54 -65.47 4.75
N ARG A 4 33.01 -64.58 5.60
CA ARG A 4 31.63 -64.09 5.50
C ARG A 4 31.52 -63.13 4.31
N PRO A 5 30.48 -63.24 3.46
CA PRO A 5 30.29 -62.32 2.35
C PRO A 5 29.88 -60.94 2.88
N GLN A 6 30.61 -59.92 2.43
CA GLN A 6 30.25 -58.50 2.59
C GLN A 6 28.94 -58.25 1.85
N ALA A 7 27.90 -57.85 2.58
CA ALA A 7 26.66 -57.38 1.97
C ALA A 7 26.94 -56.08 1.18
N PRO A 8 26.35 -55.89 -0.01
CA PRO A 8 26.54 -54.66 -0.77
C PRO A 8 25.96 -53.46 0.00
N PRO A 9 26.54 -52.25 -0.15
CA PRO A 9 25.98 -51.06 0.46
C PRO A 9 24.57 -50.86 -0.09
N ARG A 10 23.59 -50.87 0.82
CA ARG A 10 22.24 -50.44 0.51
C ARG A 10 22.33 -48.97 0.10
N VAL A 11 22.28 -48.70 -1.20
CA VAL A 11 21.94 -47.40 -1.74
C VAL A 11 20.57 -47.08 -1.15
N ARG A 12 20.55 -46.25 -0.10
CA ARG A 12 19.33 -45.59 0.33
C ARG A 12 18.89 -44.77 -0.87
N VAL A 13 17.84 -45.24 -1.54
CA VAL A 13 17.06 -44.45 -2.48
C VAL A 13 16.62 -43.22 -1.69
N THR A 14 17.35 -42.13 -1.89
CA THR A 14 17.02 -40.81 -1.38
C THR A 14 15.66 -40.45 -1.96
N SER A 15 14.76 -40.09 -1.05
CA SER A 15 13.34 -39.84 -1.26
C SER A 15 13.02 -38.95 -2.47
N ALA A 16 11.91 -39.24 -3.14
CA ALA A 16 11.28 -38.51 -4.24
C ALA A 16 10.76 -37.09 -3.88
N ARG A 17 11.42 -36.36 -2.97
CA ARG A 17 11.01 -35.02 -2.47
C ARG A 17 12.03 -33.92 -2.70
N ALA A 18 13.05 -34.14 -3.54
CA ALA A 18 14.04 -33.13 -3.90
C ALA A 18 14.04 -32.84 -5.41
N ARG A 19 12.92 -32.35 -5.92
CA ARG A 19 12.90 -31.47 -7.09
C ARG A 19 12.07 -30.25 -6.72
N ARG A 20 12.66 -29.38 -5.88
CA ARG A 20 12.23 -27.97 -5.84
C ARG A 20 12.54 -27.43 -7.23
N TRP A 21 11.52 -27.24 -8.04
CA TRP A 21 11.63 -26.39 -9.21
C TRP A 21 11.91 -24.99 -8.68
N THR A 22 13.14 -24.52 -8.89
CA THR A 22 13.59 -23.16 -8.64
C THR A 22 13.34 -22.33 -9.90
N LEU A 23 12.08 -22.18 -10.27
CA LEU A 23 11.68 -21.09 -11.15
C LEU A 23 10.74 -20.24 -10.32
N SER A 24 11.29 -19.11 -9.89
CA SER A 24 10.53 -17.92 -9.52
C SER A 24 9.40 -17.72 -10.54
N PRO A 25 8.11 -17.72 -10.14
CA PRO A 25 7.04 -17.39 -11.08
C PRO A 25 7.27 -16.02 -11.71
N LEU A 26 7.31 -15.96 -13.03
CA LEU A 26 7.53 -14.74 -13.81
C LEU A 26 6.23 -14.09 -14.28
N ASN A 27 5.11 -14.80 -14.16
CA ASN A 27 3.80 -14.34 -14.62
C ASN A 27 2.67 -14.98 -13.78
N ALA A 28 1.44 -14.48 -13.95
CA ALA A 28 0.25 -14.93 -13.25
C ALA A 28 -0.09 -16.40 -13.53
N ASP A 29 0.29 -16.94 -14.69
CA ASP A 29 0.13 -18.35 -15.03
C ASP A 29 1.02 -19.25 -14.18
N GLU A 30 2.32 -18.96 -14.16
CA GLU A 30 3.32 -19.68 -13.37
C GLU A 30 3.07 -19.55 -11.88
N LEU A 31 2.67 -18.35 -11.42
CA LEU A 31 2.18 -18.14 -10.05
C LEU A 31 1.02 -19.10 -9.77
N PHE A 32 0.04 -19.16 -10.67
CA PHE A 32 -1.08 -20.06 -10.52
C PHE A 32 -0.67 -21.51 -10.47
N GLU A 33 0.22 -21.97 -11.35
CA GLU A 33 0.76 -23.33 -11.32
C GLU A 33 1.39 -23.65 -9.96
N ALA A 34 2.24 -22.76 -9.46
CA ALA A 34 2.89 -22.87 -8.15
C ALA A 34 1.87 -22.95 -6.99
N LEU A 35 0.77 -22.19 -7.04
CA LEU A 35 -0.29 -22.30 -6.02
C LEU A 35 -0.91 -23.71 -5.93
N GLY A 36 -0.81 -24.52 -6.97
CA GLY A 36 -1.44 -25.85 -7.02
C GLY A 36 -0.68 -26.92 -6.29
N VAL A 37 0.61 -26.70 -6.06
CA VAL A 37 1.44 -27.59 -5.27
C VAL A 37 1.40 -27.24 -3.78
N LEU A 38 0.77 -26.11 -3.41
CA LEU A 38 0.68 -25.68 -2.02
C LEU A 38 -0.29 -26.54 -1.20
N PRO A 39 0.05 -26.85 0.07
CA PRO A 39 -0.84 -27.59 0.96
C PRO A 39 -2.19 -26.89 1.14
N GLY A 40 -3.28 -27.63 0.93
CA GLY A 40 -4.64 -27.12 1.14
C GLY A 40 -5.20 -26.28 -0.02
N ALA A 41 -4.43 -26.08 -1.09
CA ALA A 41 -4.93 -25.49 -2.33
C ALA A 41 -5.99 -26.39 -2.97
N ARG A 42 -7.13 -25.80 -3.36
CA ARG A 42 -8.20 -26.52 -4.06
C ARG A 42 -8.66 -25.74 -5.28
N SER A 43 -8.65 -26.36 -6.44
CA SER A 43 -9.20 -25.75 -7.65
C SER A 43 -10.71 -25.54 -7.53
N VAL A 44 -11.17 -24.38 -7.98
CA VAL A 44 -12.59 -24.05 -8.08
C VAL A 44 -12.88 -23.70 -9.53
N LYS A 45 -14.07 -24.06 -10.02
CA LYS A 45 -14.49 -23.72 -11.38
C LYS A 45 -14.43 -22.21 -11.57
N ALA A 46 -13.64 -21.77 -12.54
CA ALA A 46 -13.56 -20.37 -12.94
C ALA A 46 -14.84 -19.96 -13.71
N SER A 47 -15.24 -18.70 -13.56
CA SER A 47 -16.41 -18.12 -14.22
C SER A 47 -16.26 -16.60 -14.28
N ASN A 48 -17.11 -15.92 -15.05
CA ASN A 48 -17.23 -14.46 -15.06
C ASN A 48 -15.93 -13.72 -15.49
N GLY A 49 -15.29 -14.19 -16.55
CA GLY A 49 -14.06 -13.57 -17.08
C GLY A 49 -12.77 -13.96 -16.34
N LEU A 50 -12.85 -14.94 -15.44
CA LEU A 50 -11.70 -15.55 -14.77
C LEU A 50 -11.30 -16.83 -15.52
N GLY A 51 -10.01 -16.97 -15.84
CA GLY A 51 -9.45 -18.14 -16.53
C GLY A 51 -9.24 -19.34 -15.58
N SER A 52 -8.80 -19.06 -14.35
CA SER A 52 -8.60 -20.10 -13.32
C SER A 52 -8.89 -19.57 -11.92
N SER A 53 -9.25 -20.46 -10.99
CA SER A 53 -9.46 -20.10 -9.59
C SER A 53 -9.03 -21.22 -8.64
N ARG A 54 -8.43 -20.85 -7.51
CA ARG A 54 -7.95 -21.75 -6.45
C ARG A 54 -8.26 -21.16 -5.08
N VAL A 55 -8.70 -21.98 -4.14
CA VAL A 55 -8.90 -21.58 -2.75
C VAL A 55 -7.73 -22.05 -1.91
N LEU A 56 -7.10 -21.12 -1.19
CA LEU A 56 -5.97 -21.34 -0.29
C LEU A 56 -6.25 -20.64 1.04
N ALA A 57 -6.12 -21.36 2.16
CA ALA A 57 -6.34 -20.81 3.52
C ALA A 57 -7.68 -20.05 3.75
N GLY A 58 -8.70 -20.31 2.92
CA GLY A 58 -9.99 -19.62 2.98
C GLY A 58 -10.08 -18.34 2.14
N VAL A 59 -9.05 -18.02 1.35
CA VAL A 59 -9.05 -16.98 0.31
C VAL A 59 -9.17 -17.66 -1.05
N GLU A 60 -10.05 -17.17 -1.91
CA GLU A 60 -10.07 -17.51 -3.32
C GLU A 60 -9.08 -16.62 -4.07
N VAL A 61 -8.10 -17.22 -4.72
CA VAL A 61 -7.20 -16.54 -5.67
C VAL A 61 -7.68 -16.91 -7.06
N ALA A 62 -7.99 -15.91 -7.88
CA ALA A 62 -8.48 -16.08 -9.25
C ALA A 62 -7.58 -15.38 -10.26
N ARG A 63 -7.31 -16.03 -11.40
CA ARG A 63 -6.58 -15.44 -12.52
C ARG A 63 -7.58 -14.81 -13.48
N ALA A 64 -7.39 -13.55 -13.82
CA ALA A 64 -8.08 -12.92 -14.93
C ALA A 64 -7.22 -12.98 -16.20
N GLU A 65 -7.88 -13.02 -17.36
CA GLU A 65 -7.21 -13.00 -18.67
C GLU A 65 -7.08 -11.57 -19.23
N VAL A 66 -7.84 -10.62 -18.67
CA VAL A 66 -7.93 -9.24 -19.14
C VAL A 66 -7.31 -8.30 -18.11
N VAL A 67 -6.39 -7.47 -18.56
CA VAL A 67 -5.60 -6.54 -17.75
C VAL A 67 -6.36 -5.25 -17.40
N ASP A 68 -7.41 -4.92 -18.14
CA ASP A 68 -8.21 -3.71 -17.97
C ASP A 68 -8.84 -3.62 -16.56
N GLU A 69 -8.59 -2.51 -15.85
CA GLU A 69 -9.05 -2.32 -14.47
C GLU A 69 -10.58 -2.40 -14.34
N ARG A 70 -11.32 -1.82 -15.30
CA ARG A 70 -12.78 -1.85 -15.28
C ARG A 70 -13.29 -3.28 -15.45
N ALA A 71 -12.64 -4.08 -16.30
CA ALA A 71 -12.92 -5.50 -16.48
C ALA A 71 -12.56 -6.31 -15.22
N LEU A 72 -11.42 -6.05 -14.57
CA LEU A 72 -11.03 -6.70 -13.31
C LEU A 72 -12.06 -6.44 -12.20
N ARG A 73 -12.46 -5.18 -11.98
CA ARG A 73 -13.47 -4.83 -10.97
C ARG A 73 -14.83 -5.45 -11.28
N LYS A 74 -15.21 -5.55 -12.57
CA LYS A 74 -16.42 -6.25 -12.99
C LYS A 74 -16.33 -7.74 -12.67
N ALA A 75 -15.24 -8.41 -13.06
CA ALA A 75 -15.01 -9.83 -12.78
C ALA A 75 -15.04 -10.12 -11.28
N TRP A 76 -14.40 -9.26 -10.46
CA TRP A 76 -14.44 -9.35 -9.01
C TRP A 76 -15.87 -9.28 -8.47
N ARG A 77 -16.65 -8.25 -8.87
CA ARG A 77 -18.05 -8.10 -8.41
C ARG A 77 -18.92 -9.28 -8.80
N GLU A 78 -18.80 -9.74 -10.05
CA GLU A 78 -19.59 -10.85 -10.58
C GLU A 78 -19.21 -12.20 -9.95
N ARG A 79 -17.94 -12.37 -9.54
CA ARG A 79 -17.48 -13.58 -8.85
C ARG A 79 -17.81 -13.56 -7.37
N ALA A 80 -17.51 -12.46 -6.68
CA ALA A 80 -17.74 -12.33 -5.26
C ALA A 80 -19.24 -12.41 -4.93
N LYS A 81 -20.10 -11.62 -5.60
CA LYS A 81 -21.57 -11.56 -5.34
C LYS A 81 -21.95 -11.48 -3.85
N GLY A 82 -21.09 -10.92 -3.00
CA GLY A 82 -21.27 -10.90 -1.54
C GLY A 82 -21.11 -12.27 -0.85
N GLY A 83 -20.52 -13.25 -1.52
CA GLY A 83 -20.20 -14.57 -0.99
C GLY A 83 -19.18 -14.49 0.16
N PRO A 84 -19.17 -15.48 1.06
CA PRO A 84 -18.39 -15.43 2.30
C PRO A 84 -16.88 -15.70 2.13
N VAL A 85 -16.42 -15.92 0.89
CA VAL A 85 -15.02 -16.25 0.59
C VAL A 85 -14.35 -15.01 -0.01
N PRO A 86 -13.37 -14.41 0.69
CA PRO A 86 -12.59 -13.29 0.17
C PRO A 86 -11.90 -13.67 -1.14
N LEU A 87 -11.84 -12.73 -2.08
CA LEU A 87 -11.40 -12.97 -3.45
C LEU A 87 -10.23 -12.05 -3.80
N LEU A 88 -9.08 -12.63 -4.12
CA LEU A 88 -7.96 -11.95 -4.76
C LEU A 88 -7.97 -12.27 -6.26
N VAL A 89 -8.17 -11.27 -7.10
CA VAL A 89 -8.00 -11.41 -8.56
C VAL A 89 -6.58 -11.02 -8.91
N VAL A 90 -5.92 -11.81 -9.77
CA VAL A 90 -4.54 -11.62 -10.22
C VAL A 90 -4.51 -11.65 -11.76
N VAL A 91 -3.74 -10.78 -12.37
CA VAL A 91 -3.49 -10.76 -13.81
C VAL A 91 -2.06 -10.30 -14.09
N ASP A 92 -1.50 -10.68 -15.23
CA ASP A 92 -0.19 -10.22 -15.68
C ASP A 92 -0.14 -8.69 -15.77
N ASP A 93 0.96 -8.09 -15.29
CA ASP A 93 1.22 -6.68 -15.54
C ASP A 93 1.89 -6.51 -16.92
N PRO A 94 1.32 -5.70 -17.84
CA PRO A 94 1.82 -5.58 -19.20
C PRO A 94 3.04 -4.65 -19.30
N GLU A 95 3.34 -3.89 -18.25
CA GLU A 95 4.42 -2.89 -18.21
C GLU A 95 5.66 -3.45 -17.50
N ARG A 96 5.53 -4.52 -16.72
CA ARG A 96 6.59 -5.09 -15.88
C ARG A 96 6.59 -6.62 -15.92
N ASP A 97 7.58 -7.19 -16.60
CA ASP A 97 7.87 -8.62 -16.54
C ASP A 97 8.15 -9.05 -15.09
N GLY A 98 7.61 -10.20 -14.66
CA GLY A 98 7.77 -10.67 -13.28
C GLY A 98 6.74 -10.09 -12.29
N ALA A 99 5.92 -9.13 -12.72
CA ALA A 99 4.91 -8.51 -11.88
C ALA A 99 3.47 -8.90 -12.29
N VAL A 100 2.58 -8.82 -11.32
CA VAL A 100 1.15 -9.06 -11.48
C VAL A 100 0.34 -7.92 -10.87
N ARG A 101 -0.77 -7.59 -11.51
CA ARG A 101 -1.81 -6.73 -10.95
C ARG A 101 -2.73 -7.57 -10.07
N THR A 102 -3.06 -7.04 -8.91
CA THR A 102 -3.91 -7.70 -7.90
C THR A 102 -5.05 -6.80 -7.47
N LEU A 103 -6.24 -7.39 -7.28
CA LEU A 103 -7.44 -6.69 -6.80
C LEU A 103 -8.12 -7.52 -5.69
N GLY A 104 -8.46 -6.87 -4.58
CA GLY A 104 -8.97 -7.50 -3.36
C GLY A 104 -7.87 -7.61 -2.28
N PRO A 105 -8.03 -8.50 -1.27
CA PRO A 105 -9.08 -9.49 -1.10
C PRO A 105 -10.38 -8.98 -0.46
N LEU A 106 -10.42 -7.71 -0.03
CA LEU A 106 -11.50 -7.19 0.83
C LEU A 106 -12.69 -6.64 0.03
N GLY A 107 -12.43 -6.02 -1.12
CA GLY A 107 -13.48 -5.37 -1.89
C GLY A 107 -13.15 -5.12 -3.35
N ALA A 108 -14.21 -4.92 -4.14
CA ALA A 108 -14.09 -4.50 -5.55
C ALA A 108 -13.58 -3.06 -5.70
N ASP A 109 -13.63 -2.27 -4.63
CA ASP A 109 -13.22 -0.87 -4.56
C ASP A 109 -11.79 -0.73 -4.01
N ASP A 110 -11.13 -1.85 -3.64
CA ASP A 110 -9.72 -1.87 -3.28
C ASP A 110 -8.87 -1.33 -4.44
N PRO A 111 -7.69 -0.74 -4.17
CA PRO A 111 -6.78 -0.35 -5.24
C PRO A 111 -6.33 -1.58 -6.03
N VAL A 112 -6.13 -1.40 -7.34
CA VAL A 112 -5.42 -2.40 -8.14
C VAL A 112 -3.93 -2.21 -7.87
N ARG A 113 -3.31 -3.20 -7.24
CA ARG A 113 -1.92 -3.15 -6.79
C ARG A 113 -1.02 -3.91 -7.74
N VAL A 114 0.20 -3.42 -7.98
CA VAL A 114 1.20 -4.11 -8.81
C VAL A 114 2.23 -4.74 -7.89
N VAL A 115 2.36 -6.05 -7.87
CA VAL A 115 3.28 -6.77 -6.98
C VAL A 115 4.13 -7.73 -7.79
N GLU A 116 5.35 -8.05 -7.33
CA GLU A 116 6.11 -9.14 -7.97
C GLU A 116 5.42 -10.48 -7.71
N ALA A 117 5.36 -11.31 -8.73
CA ALA A 117 4.77 -12.64 -8.64
C ALA A 117 5.50 -13.51 -7.58
N ASP A 118 6.83 -13.38 -7.49
CA ASP A 118 7.65 -14.06 -6.48
C ASP A 118 7.29 -13.68 -5.05
N ASP A 119 7.18 -12.38 -4.77
CA ASP A 119 6.88 -11.89 -3.44
C ASP A 119 5.44 -12.22 -3.05
N LEU A 120 4.51 -12.15 -4.00
CA LEU A 120 3.13 -12.61 -3.79
C LEU A 120 3.08 -14.11 -3.51
N LEU A 121 3.84 -14.94 -4.23
CA LEU A 121 3.89 -16.38 -3.96
C LEU A 121 4.37 -16.67 -2.54
N ARG A 122 5.42 -15.99 -2.08
CA ARG A 122 5.94 -16.15 -0.69
C ARG A 122 4.88 -15.83 0.35
N VAL A 123 4.12 -14.75 0.18
CA VAL A 123 3.00 -14.41 1.07
C VAL A 123 1.94 -15.52 1.05
N LEU A 124 1.56 -15.99 -0.14
CA LEU A 124 0.57 -17.06 -0.31
C LEU A 124 1.03 -18.40 0.29
N GLU A 125 2.33 -18.71 0.27
CA GLU A 125 2.94 -19.89 0.89
C GLU A 125 2.79 -19.91 2.42
N GLU A 126 2.74 -18.74 3.06
CA GLU A 126 2.64 -18.62 4.51
C GLU A 126 1.20 -18.73 5.02
N LEU A 127 0.20 -18.34 4.21
CA LEU A 127 -1.21 -18.29 4.60
C LEU A 127 -1.78 -19.60 5.17
N PRO A 128 -1.44 -20.81 4.66
CA PRO A 128 -1.97 -22.07 5.21
C PRO A 128 -1.63 -22.32 6.68
N SER A 129 -0.62 -21.63 7.22
CA SER A 129 -0.25 -21.73 8.64
C SER A 129 -1.15 -20.87 9.57
N LEU A 130 -1.99 -20.01 9.00
CA LEU A 130 -2.80 -19.02 9.71
C LEU A 130 -4.28 -19.45 9.79
N SER A 131 -5.02 -18.87 10.75
CA SER A 131 -6.49 -18.98 10.76
C SER A 131 -7.08 -18.17 9.60
N LYS A 132 -8.27 -18.54 9.10
CA LYS A 132 -8.89 -17.89 7.93
C LYS A 132 -8.96 -16.36 8.03
N LEU A 133 -9.46 -15.83 9.16
CA LEU A 133 -9.57 -14.39 9.36
C LEU A 133 -8.19 -13.71 9.41
N ARG A 134 -7.19 -14.38 9.99
CA ARG A 134 -5.82 -13.87 10.03
C ARG A 134 -5.17 -13.91 8.65
N ALA A 135 -5.36 -14.97 7.88
CA ALA A 135 -4.83 -15.11 6.53
C ALA A 135 -5.34 -13.99 5.60
N VAL A 136 -6.63 -13.65 5.68
CA VAL A 136 -7.21 -12.56 4.86
C VAL A 136 -6.62 -11.20 5.23
N ARG A 137 -6.46 -10.93 6.54
CA ARG A 137 -5.86 -9.69 7.03
C ARG A 137 -4.39 -9.58 6.66
N GLU A 138 -3.63 -10.64 6.90
CA GLU A 138 -2.21 -10.73 6.56
C GLU A 138 -2.02 -10.50 5.06
N LEU A 139 -2.80 -11.17 4.21
CA LEU A 139 -2.74 -10.99 2.76
C LEU A 139 -3.05 -9.55 2.35
N ALA A 140 -4.07 -8.92 2.92
CA ALA A 140 -4.38 -7.53 2.60
C ALA A 140 -3.25 -6.56 3.01
N GLU A 141 -2.71 -6.73 4.22
CA GLU A 141 -1.61 -5.93 4.76
C GLU A 141 -0.32 -6.14 3.93
N GLU A 142 -0.03 -7.37 3.53
CA GLU A 142 1.14 -7.70 2.70
C GLU A 142 0.99 -7.22 1.25
N LEU A 143 -0.21 -7.27 0.68
CA LEU A 143 -0.46 -6.68 -0.64
C LEU A 143 -0.27 -5.17 -0.64
N ASP A 144 -0.75 -4.47 0.39
CA ASP A 144 -0.47 -3.03 0.58
C ASP A 144 1.03 -2.76 0.71
N ARG A 145 1.77 -3.65 1.38
CA ARG A 145 3.24 -3.55 1.51
C ARG A 145 3.97 -3.79 0.19
N LEU A 146 3.51 -4.77 -0.60
CA LEU A 146 4.14 -5.19 -1.85
C LEU A 146 3.78 -4.31 -3.04
N ASP A 147 2.76 -3.46 -2.91
CA ASP A 147 2.29 -2.62 -4.00
C ASP A 147 3.39 -1.67 -4.52
N ARG A 148 3.64 -1.78 -5.82
CA ARG A 148 4.62 -1.02 -6.60
C ARG A 148 3.96 -0.01 -7.54
N THR A 149 2.64 0.20 -7.43
CA THR A 149 1.97 1.33 -8.09
C THR A 149 2.36 2.66 -7.44
N GLY A 150 2.67 2.63 -6.13
CA GLY A 150 3.24 3.72 -5.36
C GLY A 150 4.75 3.63 -5.20
N ILE A 151 5.30 4.50 -4.35
CA ILE A 151 6.70 4.47 -3.97
C ILE A 151 6.90 3.35 -2.95
N ALA A 152 7.72 2.34 -3.26
CA ALA A 152 8.01 1.24 -2.36
C ALA A 152 8.50 1.76 -0.99
N GLY A 153 7.90 1.29 0.10
CA GLY A 153 8.21 1.74 1.45
C GLY A 153 7.59 3.10 1.83
N LEU A 154 6.68 3.65 1.04
CA LEU A 154 5.86 4.82 1.40
C LEU A 154 4.39 4.41 1.47
N SER A 155 3.70 4.75 2.57
CA SER A 155 2.24 4.70 2.62
C SER A 155 1.70 6.02 3.15
N VAL A 156 0.67 6.55 2.49
CA VAL A 156 0.09 7.87 2.78
C VAL A 156 -1.39 7.73 3.05
N LYS A 157 -1.84 8.25 4.19
CA LYS A 157 -3.26 8.38 4.49
C LYS A 157 -3.57 9.80 4.94
N GLY A 158 -4.31 10.56 4.14
CA GLY A 158 -4.80 11.89 4.50
C GLY A 158 -3.72 12.96 4.76
N LEU A 159 -2.46 12.72 4.39
CA LEU A 159 -1.34 13.66 4.53
C LEU A 159 -0.63 13.85 3.21
N GLY A 160 -1.24 14.63 2.33
CA GLY A 160 -0.83 14.74 0.93
C GLY A 160 -1.34 13.58 0.09
N THR A 161 -0.73 13.40 -1.08
CA THR A 161 -1.09 12.37 -2.06
C THR A 161 0.17 11.66 -2.53
N GLU A 162 0.06 10.46 -3.09
CA GLU A 162 1.21 9.79 -3.70
C GLU A 162 1.84 10.65 -4.80
N HIS A 163 1.03 11.36 -5.60
CA HIS A 163 1.53 12.30 -6.61
C HIS A 163 2.36 13.45 -6.00
N LEU A 164 2.03 13.90 -4.78
CA LEU A 164 2.85 14.87 -4.05
C LEU A 164 4.25 14.30 -3.82
N TYR A 165 4.35 13.09 -3.26
CA TYR A 165 5.64 12.53 -2.84
C TYR A 165 6.44 11.89 -3.98
N GLY A 166 5.76 11.35 -5.00
CA GLY A 166 6.38 10.63 -6.11
C GLY A 166 6.66 11.47 -7.35
N THR A 167 6.02 12.64 -7.47
CA THR A 167 6.21 13.49 -8.66
C THR A 167 6.53 14.93 -8.29
N ARG A 168 5.68 15.57 -7.49
CA ARG A 168 5.82 17.02 -7.23
C ARG A 168 7.00 17.37 -6.34
N LEU A 169 7.13 16.66 -5.21
CA LEU A 169 8.20 16.89 -4.27
C LEU A 169 9.57 16.61 -4.91
N PRO A 170 9.79 15.51 -5.65
CA PRO A 170 11.01 15.29 -6.44
C PRO A 170 11.32 16.39 -7.46
N GLY A 171 10.30 16.97 -8.10
CA GLY A 171 10.46 18.09 -9.03
C GLY A 171 10.63 19.46 -8.38
N SER A 172 10.63 19.55 -7.05
CA SER A 172 10.69 20.82 -6.31
C SER A 172 12.09 21.11 -5.76
N PRO A 173 12.41 22.39 -5.45
CA PRO A 173 13.67 22.75 -4.79
C PRO A 173 13.91 22.03 -3.45
N ARG A 174 12.82 21.72 -2.72
CA ARG A 174 12.85 20.99 -1.44
C ARG A 174 13.46 19.59 -1.57
N TRP A 175 13.47 18.99 -2.76
CA TRP A 175 14.06 17.68 -2.97
C TRP A 175 15.56 17.66 -2.73
N SER A 176 16.26 18.69 -3.21
CA SER A 176 17.71 18.83 -3.01
C SER A 176 18.04 19.03 -1.53
N GLU A 177 17.21 19.80 -0.83
CA GLU A 177 17.33 19.95 0.63
C GLU A 177 17.14 18.62 1.34
N LEU A 178 16.09 17.87 1.00
CA LEU A 178 15.83 16.54 1.56
C LEU A 178 16.98 15.56 1.28
N GLN A 179 17.55 15.58 0.07
CA GLN A 179 18.73 14.79 -0.29
C GLN A 179 19.91 15.08 0.63
N GLY A 180 20.16 16.36 0.94
CA GLY A 180 21.23 16.77 1.86
C GLY A 180 20.98 16.40 3.32
N LEU A 181 19.73 16.13 3.71
CA LEU A 181 19.36 15.75 5.08
C LEU A 181 19.42 14.24 5.31
N VAL A 182 19.41 13.41 4.27
CA VAL A 182 19.26 11.96 4.45
C VAL A 182 20.51 11.34 5.04
N PRO A 183 20.40 10.68 6.20
CA PRO A 183 21.49 9.94 6.77
C PRO A 183 21.74 8.65 5.99
N ASP A 184 22.96 8.13 6.04
CA ASP A 184 23.28 6.80 5.51
C ASP A 184 22.67 5.64 6.35
N ALA A 185 21.87 5.96 7.36
CA ALA A 185 21.27 5.00 8.27
C ALA A 185 20.24 4.10 7.55
N ARG A 186 20.53 2.80 7.52
CA ARG A 186 19.62 1.73 7.05
C ARG A 186 19.10 0.86 8.20
N GLY A 187 19.29 1.33 9.43
CA GLY A 187 19.17 0.53 10.64
C GLY A 187 17.81 0.61 11.31
N SER A 188 17.80 0.34 12.62
CA SER A 188 16.59 0.46 13.43
C SER A 188 16.05 1.89 13.43
N TRP A 189 14.76 2.06 13.75
CA TRP A 189 14.12 3.37 13.91
C TRP A 189 14.92 4.33 14.79
N ARG A 190 15.61 3.81 15.81
CA ARG A 190 16.45 4.58 16.71
C ARG A 190 17.65 5.15 15.98
N GLU A 191 18.37 4.31 15.24
CA GLU A 191 19.52 4.73 14.43
C GLU A 191 19.09 5.77 13.40
N VAL A 192 17.93 5.59 12.77
CA VAL A 192 17.36 6.57 11.83
C VAL A 192 17.17 7.92 12.53
N LEU A 193 16.49 7.98 13.67
CA LEU A 193 16.27 9.24 14.38
C LEU A 193 17.59 9.85 14.93
N GLU A 194 18.45 9.06 15.55
CA GLU A 194 19.72 9.54 16.09
C GLU A 194 20.63 10.09 14.97
N SER A 195 20.60 9.50 13.77
CA SER A 195 21.34 9.99 12.61
C SER A 195 20.83 11.32 12.04
N PHE A 196 19.57 11.68 12.30
CA PHE A 196 19.04 13.03 12.04
C PHE A 196 19.38 14.05 13.14
N GLY A 197 20.11 13.64 14.19
CA GLY A 197 20.50 14.51 15.30
C GLY A 197 19.43 14.62 16.40
N TYR A 198 18.55 13.61 16.54
CA TYR A 198 17.65 13.53 17.69
C TYR A 198 18.34 12.91 18.91
N GLU A 199 18.08 13.49 20.08
CA GLU A 199 18.35 12.86 21.38
C GLU A 199 17.15 12.00 21.76
N VAL A 200 17.32 10.68 21.87
CA VAL A 200 16.21 9.75 22.13
C VAL A 200 16.27 9.22 23.56
N GLU A 201 15.44 9.78 24.43
CA GLU A 201 15.35 9.39 25.84
C GLU A 201 14.19 8.42 26.12
N ARG A 202 14.34 7.53 27.10
CA ARG A 202 13.27 6.60 27.49
C ARG A 202 12.29 7.30 28.44
N LEU A 203 11.00 7.21 28.14
CA LEU A 203 9.96 7.75 29.02
C LEU A 203 9.69 6.83 30.21
N LYS A 204 9.28 7.42 31.33
CA LYS A 204 8.97 6.69 32.58
C LYS A 204 7.82 5.70 32.43
N ARG A 205 6.83 6.03 31.59
CA ARG A 205 5.64 5.19 31.37
C ARG A 205 5.91 4.13 30.31
N ARG A 206 6.02 4.57 29.05
CA ARG A 206 6.24 3.71 27.88
C ARG A 206 6.81 4.54 26.73
N GLY A 207 7.48 3.87 25.80
CA GLY A 207 8.06 4.51 24.64
C GLY A 207 9.25 5.39 24.95
N TYR A 208 9.55 6.26 24.01
CA TYR A 208 10.71 7.14 24.00
C TYR A 208 10.29 8.54 23.57
N LEU A 209 11.06 9.55 23.97
CA LEU A 209 10.90 10.92 23.52
C LEU A 209 12.13 11.31 22.71
N ALA A 210 11.89 11.72 21.47
CA ALA A 210 12.89 12.28 20.58
C ALA A 210 12.90 13.81 20.77
N ARG A 211 14.06 14.35 21.15
CA ARG A 211 14.31 15.77 21.33
C ARG A 211 15.27 16.30 20.28
N HIS A 212 15.11 17.57 19.95
CA HIS A 212 16.08 18.31 19.17
C HIS A 212 16.30 19.67 19.84
N GLU A 213 17.56 20.03 20.10
CA GLU A 213 17.93 21.25 20.82
C GLU A 213 17.16 21.41 22.16
N GLY A 214 17.02 20.31 22.90
CA GLY A 214 16.31 20.25 24.18
C GLY A 214 14.77 20.29 24.08
N ARG A 215 14.20 20.54 22.89
CA ARG A 215 12.74 20.61 22.69
C ARG A 215 12.15 19.23 22.40
N PRO A 216 10.99 18.86 23.00
CA PRO A 216 10.29 17.62 22.65
C PRO A 216 9.72 17.72 21.23
N VAL A 217 10.07 16.77 20.36
CA VAL A 217 9.62 16.78 18.95
C VAL A 217 8.63 15.65 18.68
N ALA A 218 9.00 14.41 19.06
CA ALA A 218 8.16 13.25 18.81
C ALA A 218 8.20 12.23 19.95
N VAL A 219 7.04 11.67 20.30
CA VAL A 219 6.97 10.45 21.12
C VAL A 219 7.04 9.23 20.20
N VAL A 220 7.90 8.27 20.51
CA VAL A 220 8.12 7.05 19.73
C VAL A 220 7.69 5.82 20.52
N TRP A 221 6.84 5.01 19.91
CA TRP A 221 6.44 3.70 20.42
C TRP A 221 6.99 2.59 19.54
N PRO A 222 8.04 1.90 20.00
CA PRO A 222 8.53 0.73 19.31
C PRO A 222 7.59 -0.46 19.54
N LEU A 223 7.26 -1.12 18.44
CA LEU A 223 6.45 -2.32 18.36
C LEU A 223 7.25 -3.42 17.68
N ASN A 224 7.01 -4.67 18.07
CA ASN A 224 7.79 -5.82 17.58
C ASN A 224 7.55 -6.13 16.11
N ASP A 225 6.43 -5.68 15.55
CA ASP A 225 5.94 -6.05 14.23
C ASP A 225 5.10 -4.89 13.65
N PRO A 226 5.28 -4.49 12.38
CA PRO A 226 4.43 -3.50 11.71
C PRO A 226 2.93 -3.78 11.77
N ALA A 227 2.50 -5.06 11.75
CA ALA A 227 1.07 -5.40 11.83
C ALA A 227 0.44 -4.94 13.16
N ALA A 228 1.26 -4.69 14.19
CA ALA A 228 0.79 -4.10 15.44
C ALA A 228 0.34 -2.64 15.29
N PHE A 229 0.69 -1.95 14.20
CA PHE A 229 0.26 -0.56 13.96
C PHE A 229 -1.26 -0.47 13.81
N ALA A 230 -1.92 -1.51 13.30
CA ALA A 230 -3.38 -1.56 13.14
C ALA A 230 -4.09 -2.37 14.24
N ARG A 231 -3.36 -2.84 15.26
CA ARG A 231 -3.91 -3.75 16.27
C ARG A 231 -4.62 -2.97 17.37
N LEU A 232 -5.94 -3.14 17.45
CA LEU A 232 -6.73 -2.58 18.54
C LEU A 232 -6.36 -3.20 19.90
N ASP A 233 -6.44 -2.39 20.96
CA ASP A 233 -6.31 -2.87 22.34
C ASP A 233 -7.56 -3.66 22.79
N HIS A 234 -7.56 -4.13 24.03
CA HIS A 234 -8.65 -4.91 24.63
C HIS A 234 -9.95 -4.11 24.78
N GLU A 235 -9.90 -2.78 24.69
CA GLU A 235 -11.05 -1.87 24.68
C GLU A 235 -11.44 -1.46 23.25
N GLY A 236 -10.81 -2.04 22.22
CA GLY A 236 -11.09 -1.71 20.82
C GLY A 236 -10.46 -0.40 20.36
N ARG A 237 -9.52 0.18 21.12
CA ARG A 237 -8.88 1.44 20.76
C ARG A 237 -7.63 1.22 19.89
N PRO A 238 -7.45 2.03 18.85
CA PRO A 238 -6.26 1.97 18.00
C PRO A 238 -5.03 2.54 18.74
N PRO A 239 -3.81 2.01 18.51
CA PRO A 239 -2.59 2.44 19.21
C PRO A 239 -2.29 3.93 18.99
N GLU A 240 -2.71 4.48 17.85
CA GLU A 240 -2.59 5.88 17.47
C GLU A 240 -3.21 6.83 18.50
N GLY A 241 -4.40 6.51 19.01
CA GLY A 241 -5.10 7.39 19.95
C GLY A 241 -4.38 7.51 21.28
N LEU A 242 -3.81 6.39 21.74
CA LEU A 242 -3.04 6.36 22.97
C LEU A 242 -1.66 7.03 22.78
N LEU A 243 -1.05 6.90 21.60
CA LEU A 243 0.20 7.59 21.25
C LEU A 243 0.00 9.11 21.23
N VAL A 244 -1.06 9.60 20.61
CA VAL A 244 -1.40 11.04 20.59
C VAL A 244 -1.57 11.60 22.00
N ASN A 245 -2.20 10.85 22.91
CA ASN A 245 -2.31 11.27 24.32
C ASN A 245 -0.94 11.40 25.00
N ASP A 246 -0.02 10.47 24.75
CA ASP A 246 1.35 10.55 25.28
C ASP A 246 2.09 11.76 24.66
N CYS A 247 1.89 12.06 23.37
CA CYS A 247 2.46 13.27 22.74
C CYS A 247 1.99 14.55 23.43
N ILE A 248 0.67 14.67 23.69
CA ILE A 248 0.10 15.84 24.38
C ILE A 248 0.69 15.98 25.79
N HIS A 249 0.88 14.87 26.50
CA HIS A 249 1.46 14.88 27.84
C HIS A 249 2.92 15.35 27.86
N GLU A 250 3.72 14.90 26.89
CA GLU A 250 5.15 15.23 26.78
C GLU A 250 5.40 16.55 26.02
N GLY A 251 4.35 17.22 25.53
CA GLY A 251 4.45 18.45 24.75
C GLY A 251 5.07 18.26 23.36
N ALA A 252 5.03 17.04 22.82
CA ALA A 252 5.55 16.71 21.50
C ALA A 252 4.49 16.92 20.41
N SER A 253 4.89 17.51 19.28
CA SER A 253 4.00 17.78 18.15
C SER A 253 3.63 16.52 17.35
N TYR A 254 4.47 15.49 17.42
CA TYR A 254 4.35 14.29 16.60
C TYR A 254 4.37 13.00 17.41
N GLY A 255 3.72 11.98 16.88
CA GLY A 255 3.78 10.61 17.38
C GLY A 255 4.33 9.69 16.30
N LEU A 256 5.20 8.76 16.68
CA LEU A 256 5.79 7.75 15.81
C LEU A 256 5.48 6.35 16.34
N LEU A 257 4.77 5.53 15.56
CA LEU A 257 4.81 4.07 15.73
C LEU A 257 6.01 3.55 14.94
N ALA A 258 6.84 2.72 15.56
CA ALA A 258 8.07 2.25 14.96
C ALA A 258 8.21 0.73 15.04
N SER A 259 8.69 0.09 13.98
CA SER A 259 9.04 -1.33 13.99
C SER A 259 10.16 -1.60 12.98
N GLY A 260 11.28 -2.15 13.44
CA GLY A 260 12.49 -2.26 12.60
C GLY A 260 12.89 -0.89 12.04
N ALA A 261 12.98 -0.78 10.71
CA ALA A 261 13.30 0.43 9.95
C ALA A 261 12.07 1.24 9.50
N ARG A 262 10.87 0.80 9.91
CA ARG A 262 9.59 1.39 9.53
C ARG A 262 9.07 2.33 10.60
N LEU A 263 8.64 3.52 10.19
CA LEU A 263 8.07 4.55 11.03
C LEU A 263 6.76 5.05 10.44
N ARG A 264 5.68 4.99 11.22
CA ARG A 264 4.39 5.62 10.90
C ARG A 264 4.20 6.85 11.76
N ARG A 265 4.06 8.00 11.11
CA ARG A 265 4.04 9.32 11.72
C ARG A 265 2.66 9.94 11.74
N PHE A 266 2.25 10.36 12.93
CA PHE A 266 1.02 11.08 13.25
C PHE A 266 1.33 12.48 13.73
N ARG A 267 0.37 13.39 13.52
CA ARG A 267 0.39 14.71 14.14
C ARG A 267 -0.51 14.68 15.37
N ALA A 268 0.03 15.06 16.53
CA ALA A 268 -0.71 15.01 17.80
C ALA A 268 -1.88 16.00 17.82
N GLN A 269 -1.70 17.18 17.21
CA GLN A 269 -2.71 18.23 17.11
C GLN A 269 -2.79 18.73 15.67
N PRO A 270 -3.54 18.06 14.78
CA PRO A 270 -3.73 18.53 13.41
C PRO A 270 -4.62 19.77 13.37
N GLN A 271 -4.33 20.69 12.44
CA GLN A 271 -5.15 21.90 12.24
C GLN A 271 -6.55 21.57 11.69
N GLN A 272 -6.70 20.45 10.98
CA GLN A 272 -7.96 19.96 10.43
C GLN A 272 -8.01 18.42 10.48
N GLY A 273 -9.19 17.86 10.72
CA GLY A 273 -9.41 16.41 10.78
C GLY A 273 -9.00 15.76 12.11
N SER A 274 -8.98 14.43 12.15
CA SER A 274 -8.64 13.67 13.36
C SER A 274 -7.17 13.25 13.38
N ALA A 275 -6.51 13.42 14.54
CA ALA A 275 -5.10 13.08 14.77
C ALA A 275 -4.74 11.61 14.46
N VAL A 276 -5.74 10.72 14.52
CA VAL A 276 -5.58 9.28 14.26
C VAL A 276 -6.02 8.87 12.86
N SER A 277 -6.62 9.78 12.09
CA SER A 277 -7.17 9.47 10.76
C SER A 277 -6.17 9.61 9.63
N SER A 278 -5.03 10.28 9.90
CA SER A 278 -4.05 10.60 8.88
C SER A 278 -2.62 10.29 9.33
N TYR A 279 -1.87 9.59 8.48
CA TYR A 279 -0.48 9.24 8.71
C TYR A 279 0.37 9.27 7.44
N LEU A 280 1.68 9.44 7.67
CA LEU A 280 2.73 9.19 6.68
C LEU A 280 3.57 8.04 7.23
N GLU A 281 3.65 6.95 6.49
CA GLU A 281 4.48 5.79 6.84
C GLU A 281 5.64 5.67 5.86
N LEU A 282 6.84 5.50 6.43
CA LEU A 282 8.09 5.35 5.71
C LEU A 282 8.80 4.09 6.21
N ASP A 283 9.26 3.26 5.29
CA ASP A 283 10.06 2.08 5.55
C ASP A 283 11.44 2.26 4.92
N ALA A 284 12.42 2.62 5.76
CA ALA A 284 13.78 2.93 5.29
C ALA A 284 14.47 1.73 4.64
N ALA A 285 14.06 0.50 4.94
CA ALA A 285 14.61 -0.71 4.33
C ALA A 285 14.03 -0.97 2.93
N SER A 286 12.79 -0.53 2.69
CA SER A 286 12.06 -0.78 1.45
C SER A 286 12.16 0.38 0.44
N LEU A 287 12.54 1.59 0.89
CA LEU A 287 12.71 2.75 0.01
C LEU A 287 13.88 2.56 -0.97
N ALA A 288 13.57 2.65 -2.26
CA ALA A 288 14.57 2.70 -3.33
C ALA A 288 15.50 3.92 -3.18
N ALA A 289 16.72 3.83 -3.71
CA ALA A 289 17.75 4.87 -3.57
C ALA A 289 17.23 6.26 -3.98
N ASP A 290 16.50 6.29 -5.09
CA ASP A 290 15.92 7.46 -5.75
C ASP A 290 14.91 8.15 -4.81
N HIS A 291 14.21 7.38 -3.98
CA HIS A 291 13.15 7.84 -3.08
C HIS A 291 13.60 8.00 -1.63
N ARG A 292 14.86 7.67 -1.31
CA ARG A 292 15.44 7.88 0.02
C ARG A 292 15.28 9.31 0.57
N PRO A 293 15.33 10.39 -0.24
CA PRO A 293 15.08 11.75 0.25
C PRO A 293 13.80 11.91 1.07
N LEU A 294 12.80 11.05 0.85
CA LEU A 294 11.57 11.05 1.66
C LEU A 294 11.80 10.78 3.15
N LEU A 295 12.89 10.08 3.53
CA LEU A 295 13.26 9.92 4.94
C LEU A 295 13.56 11.26 5.60
N GLY A 296 14.05 12.25 4.85
CA GLY A 296 14.30 13.61 5.35
C GLY A 296 13.05 14.31 5.90
N LEU A 297 11.84 13.81 5.58
CA LEU A 297 10.58 14.28 6.19
C LEU A 297 10.49 13.95 7.69
N LEU A 298 11.34 13.05 8.19
CA LEU A 298 11.49 12.74 9.61
C LEU A 298 12.56 13.59 10.30
N SER A 299 13.29 14.43 9.57
CA SER A 299 14.36 15.26 10.13
C SER A 299 13.83 16.41 11.01
N PRO A 300 14.66 17.00 11.88
CA PRO A 300 14.29 18.17 12.66
C PRO A 300 13.80 19.36 11.82
N ALA A 301 14.36 19.57 10.63
CA ALA A 301 13.90 20.63 9.73
C ALA A 301 12.40 20.50 9.36
N TYR A 302 11.89 19.27 9.32
CA TYR A 302 10.50 18.97 8.96
C TYR A 302 9.60 18.73 10.18
N LEU A 303 10.08 18.09 11.25
CA LEU A 303 9.28 17.77 12.43
C LEU A 303 9.44 18.75 13.60
N ALA A 304 10.62 19.36 13.79
CA ALA A 304 10.82 20.38 14.82
C ALA A 304 10.58 21.79 14.28
N GLY A 305 10.87 22.01 13.00
CA GLY A 305 10.58 23.23 12.26
C GLY A 305 9.24 23.19 11.53
N ASP A 306 9.05 24.19 10.66
CA ASP A 306 7.83 24.35 9.86
C ASP A 306 7.87 23.63 8.50
N GLY A 307 8.91 22.81 8.25
CA GLY A 307 9.15 22.20 6.93
C GLY A 307 7.98 21.36 6.43
N PHE A 308 7.44 20.49 7.30
CA PHE A 308 6.30 19.63 6.95
C PHE A 308 5.01 20.45 6.77
N GLU A 309 4.77 21.43 7.64
CA GLU A 309 3.60 22.32 7.56
C GLU A 309 3.62 23.21 6.32
N GLY A 310 4.81 23.68 5.93
CA GLY A 310 5.03 24.38 4.66
C GLY A 310 4.69 23.50 3.48
N LEU A 311 5.19 22.26 3.46
CA LEU A 311 4.90 21.30 2.39
C LEU A 311 3.40 21.01 2.26
N MET A 312 2.69 20.83 3.38
CA MET A 312 1.24 20.58 3.36
C MET A 312 0.44 21.81 2.88
N ARG A 313 0.84 23.02 3.27
CA ARG A 313 0.22 24.26 2.76
C ARG A 313 0.41 24.43 1.25
N GLU A 314 1.61 24.19 0.76
CA GLU A 314 1.93 24.24 -0.68
C GLU A 314 1.13 23.19 -1.48
N ALA A 315 0.99 21.98 -0.92
CA ALA A 315 0.19 20.94 -1.52
C ALA A 315 -1.30 21.33 -1.59
N ALA A 316 -1.85 21.90 -0.53
CA ALA A 316 -3.24 22.36 -0.48
C ALA A 316 -3.50 23.53 -1.45
N ALA A 317 -2.61 24.52 -1.48
CA ALA A 317 -2.71 25.67 -2.40
C ALA A 317 -2.74 25.22 -3.86
N PHE A 318 -1.83 24.32 -4.24
CA PHE A 318 -1.83 23.75 -5.59
C PHE A 318 -3.11 22.99 -5.92
N GLY A 319 -3.67 22.24 -4.96
CA GLY A 319 -4.94 21.54 -5.15
C GLY A 319 -6.09 22.51 -5.46
N ALA A 320 -6.13 23.65 -4.76
CA ALA A 320 -7.10 24.71 -5.01
C ALA A 320 -6.91 25.35 -6.41
N GLU A 321 -5.68 25.71 -6.76
CA GLU A 321 -5.34 26.30 -8.07
C GLU A 321 -5.62 25.33 -9.24
N LEU A 322 -5.30 24.05 -9.08
CA LEU A 322 -5.56 23.03 -10.09
C LEU A 322 -7.07 22.89 -10.33
N ARG A 323 -7.87 22.88 -9.26
CA ARG A 323 -9.33 22.81 -9.37
C ARG A 323 -9.88 24.02 -10.10
N GLU A 324 -9.41 25.22 -9.77
CA GLU A 324 -9.84 26.45 -10.44
C GLU A 324 -9.48 26.43 -11.93
N ARG A 325 -8.27 26.00 -12.28
CA ARG A 325 -7.82 25.89 -13.67
C ARG A 325 -8.61 24.85 -14.45
N LEU A 326 -8.89 23.69 -13.84
CA LEU A 326 -9.71 22.64 -14.46
C LEU A 326 -11.15 23.12 -14.66
N ASP A 327 -11.77 23.76 -13.67
CA ASP A 327 -13.12 24.33 -13.81
C ASP A 327 -13.18 25.35 -14.95
N ARG A 328 -12.18 26.25 -15.02
CA ARG A 328 -12.05 27.22 -16.10
C ARG A 328 -11.93 26.53 -17.47
N SER A 329 -10.97 25.61 -17.63
CA SER A 329 -10.75 24.93 -18.92
C SER A 329 -11.96 24.07 -19.33
N ILE A 330 -12.62 23.40 -18.38
CA ILE A 330 -13.86 22.67 -18.68
C ILE A 330 -14.93 23.65 -19.19
N ARG A 331 -15.13 24.78 -18.52
CA ARG A 331 -16.18 25.76 -18.88
C ARG A 331 -15.88 26.49 -20.18
N GLU A 332 -14.62 26.83 -20.44
CA GLU A 332 -14.23 27.70 -21.56
C GLU A 332 -13.83 26.89 -22.81
N ASP A 333 -13.17 25.74 -22.63
CA ASP A 333 -12.56 25.01 -23.75
C ASP A 333 -13.31 23.71 -24.09
N VAL A 334 -13.94 23.05 -23.11
CA VAL A 334 -14.52 21.71 -23.30
C VAL A 334 -16.04 21.76 -23.49
N LEU A 335 -16.77 22.44 -22.60
CA LEU A 335 -18.23 22.50 -22.65
C LEU A 335 -18.75 23.20 -23.91
N PRO A 336 -18.16 24.32 -24.41
CA PRO A 336 -18.68 24.98 -25.60
C PRO A 336 -18.64 24.11 -26.87
N PRO A 337 -17.53 23.47 -27.26
CA PRO A 337 -17.53 22.60 -28.44
C PRO A 337 -18.40 21.36 -28.24
N LEU A 338 -18.44 20.76 -27.03
CA LEU A 338 -19.36 19.66 -26.75
C LEU A 338 -20.83 20.06 -26.91
N GLY A 339 -21.20 21.24 -26.41
CA GLY A 339 -22.56 21.77 -26.56
C GLY A 339 -22.93 22.01 -28.02
N LEU A 340 -22.00 22.55 -28.82
CA LEU A 340 -22.21 22.75 -30.26
C LEU A 340 -22.40 21.43 -31.02
N GLU A 341 -21.55 20.43 -30.76
CA GLU A 341 -21.64 19.12 -31.42
C GLU A 341 -22.88 18.33 -30.99
N LEU A 342 -23.27 18.41 -29.71
CA LEU A 342 -24.53 17.84 -29.23
C LEU A 342 -25.74 18.52 -29.89
N GLY A 343 -25.68 19.84 -30.10
CA GLY A 343 -26.70 20.59 -30.83
C GLY A 343 -26.84 20.11 -32.27
N ARG A 344 -25.72 20.01 -33.01
CA ARG A 344 -25.70 19.50 -34.40
C ARG A 344 -26.23 18.08 -34.51
N TRP A 345 -25.86 17.21 -33.57
CA TRP A 345 -26.36 15.84 -33.53
C TRP A 345 -27.88 15.80 -33.31
N ALA A 346 -28.40 16.59 -32.37
CA ALA A 346 -29.83 16.63 -32.09
C ALA A 346 -30.63 17.17 -33.28
N GLU A 347 -30.15 18.24 -33.93
CA GLU A 347 -30.74 18.75 -35.17
C GLU A 347 -30.75 17.69 -36.28
N GLY A 348 -29.66 16.93 -36.45
CA GLY A 348 -29.56 15.84 -37.42
C GLY A 348 -30.53 14.68 -37.17
N GLU A 349 -30.89 14.45 -35.90
CA GLU A 349 -31.89 13.47 -35.47
C GLU A 349 -33.33 14.04 -35.43
N GLY A 350 -33.52 15.29 -35.87
CA GLY A 350 -34.82 15.97 -35.86
C GLY A 350 -35.35 16.26 -34.45
N ARG A 351 -34.48 16.29 -33.44
CA ARG A 351 -34.83 16.58 -32.04
C ARG A 351 -34.73 18.09 -31.79
N ASP A 352 -35.82 18.67 -31.31
CA ASP A 352 -35.85 20.07 -30.90
C ASP A 352 -35.32 20.22 -29.47
N LEU A 353 -34.09 20.69 -29.32
CA LEU A 353 -33.50 20.94 -28.00
C LEU A 353 -34.09 22.16 -27.29
N SER A 354 -34.90 22.99 -27.95
CA SER A 354 -35.63 24.07 -27.30
C SER A 354 -36.84 23.57 -26.51
N ASP A 355 -37.34 22.37 -26.82
CA ASP A 355 -38.41 21.69 -26.11
C ASP A 355 -37.93 21.04 -24.80
N ASP A 356 -38.59 21.40 -23.69
CA ASP A 356 -38.29 20.92 -22.34
C ASP A 356 -38.57 19.40 -22.20
N GLU A 357 -39.56 18.84 -22.94
CA GLU A 357 -39.82 17.39 -22.92
C GLU A 357 -38.67 16.61 -23.57
N THR A 358 -38.13 17.15 -24.67
CA THR A 358 -37.00 16.56 -25.39
C THR A 358 -35.69 16.62 -24.60
N ARG A 359 -35.49 17.65 -23.76
CA ARG A 359 -34.34 17.75 -22.83
C ARG A 359 -34.46 16.86 -21.59
N GLY A 360 -35.64 16.32 -21.29
CA GLY A 360 -35.86 15.48 -20.11
C GLY A 360 -35.76 16.25 -18.78
N GLU A 361 -35.81 17.58 -18.82
CA GLU A 361 -35.83 18.45 -17.64
C GLU A 361 -37.24 18.46 -17.03
N ARG A 362 -37.65 17.35 -16.43
CA ARG A 362 -38.83 17.35 -15.55
C ARG A 362 -38.46 18.04 -14.23
N ARG A 363 -39.14 19.15 -13.93
CA ARG A 363 -39.10 19.80 -12.62
C ARG A 363 -39.59 18.90 -11.50
#